data_AF-A0A512IBX2-F1
#
_entry.id   AF-A0A512IBX2-F1
#
_cell.length_a   1.000
_cell.length_b   1.000
_cell.length_c   1.000
_cell.angle_alpha   90.00
_cell.angle_beta   90.00
_cell.angle_gamma   90.00
#
_symmetry.space_group_name_H-M   'P 1'
#
loop_
_entity.id
_entity.type
_entity.pdbx_description
1 polymer ?
#
loop_
_entity_poly.entity_id
_entity_poly.type
_entity_poly.pdbx_seq_one_letter_code
_entity_poly.pdbx_strand_id
1 'polypeptide(L)'
;MSVPLVPVLRAVTAGALSAATVLTVAAPAVAAPADAERPLVIGHRGAAGTAPENTVSAFKDARAAGVDYLEIDVQLSADGVPFLFHDDTPARTTNVAEVFPGRENDPVTSFTWAELQQLDAGSYFGPRFAGERIPHLDDAAKVATVNTGVYIEIKSPRNSPGIEQVVADALAQDKDWSKLLEAGKVTVIGFDEASNRTFAGLAPEVPLQQLTGSVPDAATIERWAGFVDSVGTNYRALDAEDVARVDAAGLDLGVYTVNSPEAVRHVLDLGVDMVTGDFPIQTDRLLDGLDPYPGDHGVEISGAVNDVPGDDVQYGTGEHVLLANTGPRTVDVSGWILRDAANNVLTVGAGYELAPGEQLRVYTGPGTDTDEASYNGGSSSVLNNGGDSVALWTDEDRLQDVFAN
;
A
#
# COMPACT_ATOMS: atom_id res chain seq x y z
N MET A 1 24.91 -14.49 94.12
CA MET A 1 25.99 -13.74 94.76
C MET A 1 26.99 -13.33 93.69
N SER A 2 27.29 -12.03 93.63
CA SER A 2 28.55 -11.44 93.13
C SER A 2 28.85 -11.45 91.61
N VAL A 3 28.69 -10.26 91.02
CA VAL A 3 29.57 -9.60 90.01
C VAL A 3 31.05 -9.75 90.48
N PRO A 4 32.16 -9.68 89.67
CA PRO A 4 32.33 -8.90 88.42
C PRO A 4 33.47 -9.33 87.43
N LEU A 5 33.82 -8.41 86.52
CA LEU A 5 35.15 -8.07 85.96
C LEU A 5 35.60 -8.55 84.55
N VAL A 6 35.81 -7.51 83.73
CA VAL A 6 36.56 -7.29 82.47
C VAL A 6 38.07 -7.57 82.68
N PRO A 7 38.88 -8.11 81.72
CA PRO A 7 39.53 -7.23 80.71
C PRO A 7 39.92 -7.80 79.31
N VAL A 8 39.67 -6.96 78.29
CA VAL A 8 40.62 -6.26 77.39
C VAL A 8 41.71 -7.05 76.61
N LEU A 9 41.58 -6.94 75.28
CA LEU A 9 42.60 -6.67 74.22
C LEU A 9 43.10 -7.75 73.24
N ARG A 10 42.70 -7.49 71.98
CA ARG A 10 43.49 -7.36 70.74
C ARG A 10 43.92 -8.61 69.95
N ALA A 11 43.13 -8.79 68.89
CA ALA A 11 43.50 -8.56 67.49
C ALA A 11 44.23 -9.69 66.74
N VAL A 12 43.46 -10.36 65.88
CA VAL A 12 43.91 -10.75 64.54
C VAL A 12 42.79 -10.37 63.56
N THR A 13 43.18 -9.59 62.56
CA THR A 13 42.37 -9.07 61.44
C THR A 13 41.85 -10.20 60.55
N ALA A 14 40.52 -10.34 60.47
CA ALA A 14 39.86 -11.16 59.47
C ALA A 14 39.43 -10.26 58.29
N GLY A 15 40.05 -10.45 57.13
CA GLY A 15 39.54 -9.93 55.86
C GLY A 15 38.39 -10.81 55.39
N ALA A 16 37.16 -10.34 55.56
CA ALA A 16 35.97 -10.98 55.00
C ALA A 16 35.75 -10.46 53.58
N LEU A 17 35.77 -11.37 52.60
CA LEU A 17 35.21 -11.12 51.27
C LEU A 17 33.69 -10.93 51.42
N SER A 18 33.21 -9.71 51.19
CA SER A 18 31.78 -9.46 50.98
C SER A 18 31.40 -9.95 49.58
N ALA A 19 30.68 -11.07 49.50
CA ALA A 19 29.99 -11.48 48.29
C ALA A 19 28.84 -10.49 48.03
N ALA A 20 28.99 -9.64 47.00
CA ALA A 20 27.92 -8.79 46.52
C ALA A 20 26.92 -9.66 45.75
N THR A 21 25.76 -9.92 46.36
CA THR A 21 24.62 -10.56 45.70
C THR A 21 24.04 -9.55 44.70
N VAL A 22 24.33 -9.73 43.42
CA VAL A 22 23.66 -8.97 42.35
C VAL A 22 22.24 -9.51 42.24
N LEU A 23 21.26 -8.78 42.77
CA LEU A 23 19.86 -9.01 42.40
C LEU A 23 19.70 -8.56 40.95
N THR A 24 19.66 -9.52 40.03
CA THR A 24 19.13 -9.28 38.68
C THR A 24 17.63 -9.05 38.82
N VAL A 25 17.21 -7.79 38.73
CA VAL A 25 15.80 -7.45 38.46
C VAL A 25 15.56 -7.87 37.02
N ALA A 26 14.95 -9.05 36.83
CA ALA A 26 14.42 -9.40 35.52
C ALA A 26 13.37 -8.35 35.16
N ALA A 27 13.59 -7.64 34.06
CA ALA A 27 12.54 -6.82 33.46
C ALA A 27 11.32 -7.72 33.22
N PRO A 28 10.09 -7.21 33.42
CA PRO A 28 8.92 -7.99 33.07
C PRO A 28 9.04 -8.33 31.58
N ALA A 29 8.99 -9.62 31.25
CA ALA A 29 8.78 -10.02 29.88
C ALA A 29 7.48 -9.35 29.44
N VAL A 30 7.56 -8.47 28.44
CA VAL A 30 6.38 -7.93 27.78
C VAL A 30 5.62 -9.15 27.28
N ALA A 31 4.49 -9.45 27.90
CA ALA A 31 3.59 -10.47 27.38
C ALA A 31 3.22 -10.02 25.97
N ALA A 32 3.37 -10.92 24.99
CA ALA A 32 2.83 -10.68 23.66
C ALA A 32 1.36 -10.25 23.81
N PRO A 33 0.91 -9.23 23.06
CA PRO A 33 -0.48 -8.81 23.12
C PRO A 33 -1.37 -10.03 22.88
N ALA A 34 -2.41 -10.15 23.70
CA ALA A 34 -3.43 -11.17 23.52
C ALA A 34 -4.02 -11.02 22.10
N ASP A 35 -4.03 -12.12 21.34
CA ASP A 35 -4.60 -12.29 19.99
C ASP A 35 -5.10 -10.99 19.34
N ALA A 36 -4.18 -10.18 18.80
CA ALA A 36 -4.59 -9.10 17.91
C ALA A 36 -5.30 -9.76 16.72
N GLU A 37 -6.54 -9.35 16.43
CA GLU A 37 -7.26 -9.87 15.27
C GLU A 37 -6.45 -9.54 14.01
N ARG A 38 -6.36 -10.52 13.09
CA ARG A 38 -5.68 -10.32 11.81
C ARG A 38 -6.39 -9.16 11.09
N PRO A 39 -5.69 -8.11 10.65
CA PRO A 39 -6.33 -7.04 9.91
C PRO A 39 -6.90 -7.56 8.59
N LEU A 40 -7.94 -6.89 8.12
CA LEU A 40 -8.50 -7.13 6.80
C LEU A 40 -7.48 -6.73 5.73
N VAL A 41 -7.29 -7.59 4.73
CA VAL A 41 -6.43 -7.30 3.58
C VAL A 41 -7.29 -6.77 2.45
N ILE A 42 -6.98 -5.55 2.01
CA ILE A 42 -7.67 -4.87 0.93
C ILE A 42 -6.72 -4.75 -0.27
N GLY A 43 -7.12 -5.36 -1.38
CA GLY A 43 -6.39 -5.20 -2.65
C GLY A 43 -6.67 -3.81 -3.24
N HIS A 44 -5.67 -2.93 -3.23
CA HIS A 44 -5.78 -1.58 -3.79
C HIS A 44 -5.99 -1.62 -5.31
N ARG A 45 -7.08 -1.00 -5.76
CA ARG A 45 -7.55 -0.96 -7.15
C ARG A 45 -7.63 -2.35 -7.80
N GLY A 46 -7.91 -3.36 -6.99
CA GLY A 46 -7.63 -4.77 -7.30
C GLY A 46 -6.27 -5.22 -6.77
N ALA A 47 -5.41 -5.78 -7.62
CA ALA A 47 -4.03 -6.10 -7.24
C ALA A 47 -3.10 -5.27 -8.15
N ALA A 48 -3.07 -3.96 -7.92
CA ALA A 48 -2.42 -3.01 -8.82
C ALA A 48 -0.91 -3.24 -8.99
N GLY A 49 -0.28 -3.99 -8.08
CA GLY A 49 1.12 -4.39 -8.19
C GLY A 49 1.37 -5.47 -9.24
N THR A 50 0.35 -6.26 -9.61
CA THR A 50 0.49 -7.45 -10.48
C THR A 50 -0.41 -7.41 -11.72
N ALA A 51 -1.38 -6.50 -11.78
CA ALA A 51 -2.30 -6.30 -12.90
C ALA A 51 -2.69 -4.82 -13.04
N PRO A 52 -3.14 -4.36 -14.24
CA PRO A 52 -3.50 -2.96 -14.46
C PRO A 52 -4.64 -2.54 -13.53
N GLU A 53 -4.42 -1.47 -12.78
CA GLU A 53 -5.32 -0.97 -11.74
C GLU A 53 -6.74 -0.70 -12.26
N ASN A 54 -7.75 -0.88 -11.39
CA ASN A 54 -9.16 -0.64 -11.74
C ASN A 54 -9.62 -1.39 -13.01
N THR A 55 -9.11 -2.59 -13.26
CA THR A 55 -9.57 -3.48 -14.35
C THR A 55 -10.15 -4.78 -13.82
N VAL A 56 -10.96 -5.45 -14.65
CA VAL A 56 -11.46 -6.80 -14.32
C VAL A 56 -10.32 -7.80 -14.11
N SER A 57 -9.18 -7.63 -14.78
CA SER A 57 -7.99 -8.44 -14.53
C SER A 57 -7.42 -8.23 -13.13
N ALA A 58 -7.26 -6.98 -12.67
CA ALA A 58 -6.80 -6.70 -11.31
C ALA A 58 -7.79 -7.20 -10.24
N PHE A 59 -9.09 -7.11 -10.48
CA PHE A 59 -10.10 -7.63 -9.54
C PHE A 59 -10.03 -9.16 -9.41
N LYS A 60 -9.83 -9.86 -10.54
CA LYS A 60 -9.69 -11.32 -10.55
C LYS A 60 -8.41 -11.75 -9.83
N ASP A 61 -7.34 -11.00 -10.01
CA ASP A 61 -6.06 -11.27 -9.38
C ASP A 61 -6.13 -11.05 -7.87
N ALA A 62 -6.73 -9.95 -7.42
CA ALA A 62 -7.01 -9.70 -6.00
C ALA A 62 -7.85 -10.81 -5.37
N ARG A 63 -8.93 -11.24 -6.04
CA ARG A 63 -9.74 -12.38 -5.57
C ARG A 63 -8.92 -13.68 -5.51
N ALA A 64 -8.06 -13.92 -6.49
CA ALA A 64 -7.20 -15.10 -6.50
C ALA A 64 -6.14 -15.05 -5.37
N ALA A 65 -5.70 -13.85 -4.99
CA ALA A 65 -4.84 -13.60 -3.84
C ALA A 65 -5.55 -13.82 -2.48
N GLY A 66 -6.89 -13.92 -2.46
CA GLY A 66 -7.65 -14.21 -1.25
C GLY A 66 -7.97 -13.00 -0.39
N VAL A 67 -7.92 -11.78 -0.93
CA VAL A 67 -8.23 -10.54 -0.20
C VAL A 67 -9.64 -10.56 0.39
N ASP A 68 -9.80 -9.90 1.53
CA ASP A 68 -11.10 -9.67 2.17
C ASP A 68 -11.97 -8.73 1.33
N TYR A 69 -11.34 -7.72 0.72
CA TYR A 69 -11.97 -6.77 -0.19
C TYR A 69 -11.03 -6.43 -1.36
N LEU A 70 -11.59 -6.24 -2.55
CA LEU A 70 -10.93 -5.50 -3.63
C LEU A 70 -11.43 -4.05 -3.59
N GLU A 71 -10.53 -3.09 -3.69
CA GLU A 71 -10.84 -1.66 -3.72
C GLU A 71 -11.01 -1.18 -5.17
N ILE A 72 -11.93 -0.23 -5.37
CA ILE A 72 -12.24 0.38 -6.68
C ILE A 72 -12.51 1.89 -6.54
N ASP A 73 -12.08 2.64 -7.55
CA ASP A 73 -12.32 4.08 -7.63
C ASP A 73 -13.48 4.41 -8.57
N VAL A 74 -14.63 4.85 -8.07
CA VAL A 74 -15.78 5.17 -8.93
C VAL A 74 -15.83 6.65 -9.31
N GLN A 75 -16.06 6.91 -10.60
CA GLN A 75 -16.35 8.22 -11.19
C GLN A 75 -17.56 8.13 -12.14
N LEU A 76 -18.10 9.27 -12.58
CA LEU A 76 -19.18 9.34 -13.57
C LEU A 76 -18.69 9.90 -14.90
N SER A 77 -19.08 9.25 -16.00
CA SER A 77 -18.82 9.74 -17.36
C SER A 77 -19.64 11.01 -17.65
N ALA A 78 -19.36 11.66 -18.77
CA ALA A 78 -20.08 12.88 -19.19
C ALA A 78 -21.60 12.65 -19.36
N ASP A 79 -22.00 11.42 -19.66
CA ASP A 79 -23.38 10.95 -19.79
C ASP A 79 -23.91 10.23 -18.54
N GLY A 80 -23.19 10.32 -17.41
CA GLY A 80 -23.66 9.89 -16.08
C GLY A 80 -23.54 8.40 -15.79
N VAL A 81 -22.71 7.66 -16.54
CA VAL A 81 -22.48 6.23 -16.33
C VAL A 81 -21.35 6.03 -15.32
N PRO A 82 -21.53 5.19 -14.28
CA PRO A 82 -20.48 4.94 -13.29
C PRO A 82 -19.41 3.99 -13.83
N PHE A 83 -18.15 4.45 -13.82
CA PHE A 83 -16.99 3.72 -14.31
C PHE A 83 -15.85 3.74 -13.30
N LEU A 84 -14.93 2.78 -13.42
CA LEU A 84 -13.85 2.58 -12.47
C LEU A 84 -12.53 3.15 -12.98
N PHE A 85 -12.02 4.19 -12.32
CA PHE A 85 -10.80 4.90 -12.72
C PHE A 85 -10.28 5.84 -11.62
N HIS A 86 -8.98 5.76 -11.32
CA HIS A 86 -8.39 6.55 -10.23
C HIS A 86 -8.15 8.03 -10.59
N ASP A 87 -7.46 8.28 -11.70
CA ASP A 87 -6.93 9.62 -12.00
C ASP A 87 -8.01 10.58 -12.52
N ASP A 88 -7.72 11.89 -12.44
CA ASP A 88 -8.55 12.92 -13.07
C ASP A 88 -8.42 12.94 -14.60
N THR A 89 -7.36 12.35 -15.17
CA THR A 89 -7.10 12.33 -16.63
C THR A 89 -6.78 10.92 -17.11
N PRO A 90 -7.11 10.55 -18.36
CA PRO A 90 -6.87 9.20 -18.87
C PRO A 90 -5.42 8.91 -19.28
N ALA A 91 -4.50 9.89 -19.19
CA ALA A 91 -3.17 9.81 -19.80
C ALA A 91 -2.26 8.68 -19.27
N ARG A 92 -2.27 8.42 -17.96
CA ARG A 92 -1.30 7.50 -17.33
C ARG A 92 -1.60 6.03 -17.64
N THR A 93 -2.87 5.65 -17.58
CA THR A 93 -3.28 4.24 -17.59
C THR A 93 -4.07 3.85 -18.84
N THR A 94 -4.06 4.68 -19.89
CA THR A 94 -4.74 4.36 -21.14
C THR A 94 -3.96 4.80 -22.39
N ASN A 95 -4.41 4.35 -23.56
CA ASN A 95 -3.90 4.79 -24.86
C ASN A 95 -4.65 6.04 -25.42
N VAL A 96 -5.17 6.93 -24.57
CA VAL A 96 -5.95 8.10 -24.99
C VAL A 96 -5.25 8.97 -26.03
N ALA A 97 -3.93 9.13 -25.96
CA ALA A 97 -3.17 9.93 -26.92
C ALA A 97 -3.25 9.38 -28.35
N GLU A 98 -3.46 8.07 -28.50
CA GLU A 98 -3.61 7.41 -29.80
C GLU A 98 -5.07 7.46 -30.29
N VAL A 99 -6.03 7.23 -29.40
CA VAL A 99 -7.46 7.12 -29.74
C VAL A 99 -8.12 8.50 -29.88
N PHE A 100 -7.76 9.44 -29.00
CA PHE A 100 -8.27 10.81 -28.96
C PHE A 100 -7.11 11.83 -28.83
N PRO A 101 -6.29 12.01 -29.88
CA PRO A 101 -5.14 12.93 -29.83
C PRO A 101 -5.56 14.35 -29.42
N GLY A 102 -4.84 14.93 -28.46
CA GLY A 102 -5.11 16.26 -27.91
C GLY A 102 -6.09 16.30 -26.73
N ARG A 103 -6.61 15.16 -26.28
CA ARG A 103 -7.48 15.03 -25.10
C ARG A 103 -6.81 14.32 -23.92
N GLU A 104 -5.49 14.17 -23.94
CA GLU A 104 -4.74 13.42 -22.92
C GLU A 104 -4.91 14.04 -21.53
N ASN A 105 -5.01 15.37 -21.47
CA ASN A 105 -5.16 16.15 -20.24
C ASN A 105 -6.61 16.61 -19.98
N ASP A 106 -7.57 16.16 -20.79
CA ASP A 106 -8.97 16.43 -20.51
C ASP A 106 -9.39 15.65 -19.24
N PRO A 107 -10.31 16.20 -18.43
CA PRO A 107 -10.89 15.42 -17.34
C PRO A 107 -11.47 14.12 -17.88
N VAL A 108 -11.17 12.98 -17.25
CA VAL A 108 -11.66 11.67 -17.67
C VAL A 108 -13.20 11.62 -17.63
N THR A 109 -13.81 12.38 -16.72
CA THR A 109 -15.27 12.56 -16.60
C THR A 109 -15.88 13.39 -17.74
N SER A 110 -15.08 14.01 -18.61
CA SER A 110 -15.56 14.70 -19.82
C SER A 110 -15.81 13.78 -21.01
N PHE A 111 -15.40 12.52 -20.91
CA PHE A 111 -15.65 11.50 -21.93
C PHE A 111 -16.99 10.82 -21.68
N THR A 112 -17.73 10.54 -22.74
CA THR A 112 -18.92 9.68 -22.68
C THR A 112 -18.51 8.24 -22.43
N TRP A 113 -19.43 7.42 -21.91
CA TRP A 113 -19.18 5.98 -21.73
C TRP A 113 -18.73 5.29 -23.02
N ALA A 114 -19.33 5.65 -24.15
CA ALA A 114 -18.97 5.11 -25.46
C ALA A 114 -17.55 5.51 -25.91
N GLU A 115 -17.04 6.66 -25.48
CA GLU A 115 -15.65 7.06 -25.73
C GLU A 115 -14.68 6.34 -24.79
N LEU A 116 -14.99 6.26 -23.49
CA LEU A 116 -14.19 5.52 -22.51
C LEU A 116 -13.99 4.06 -22.94
N GLN A 117 -15.03 3.42 -23.47
CA GLN A 117 -14.96 2.04 -23.94
C GLN A 117 -14.13 1.81 -25.21
N GLN A 118 -13.64 2.86 -25.86
CA GLN A 118 -12.69 2.74 -26.97
C GLN A 118 -11.24 2.60 -26.47
N LEU A 119 -10.96 3.07 -25.25
CA LEU A 119 -9.63 3.05 -24.66
C LEU A 119 -9.19 1.64 -24.27
N ASP A 120 -7.89 1.40 -24.38
CA ASP A 120 -7.19 0.27 -23.81
C ASP A 120 -6.63 0.72 -22.46
N ALA A 121 -7.04 0.03 -21.39
CA ALA A 121 -6.65 0.30 -20.00
C ALA A 121 -5.70 -0.76 -19.42
N GLY A 122 -5.00 -1.53 -20.25
CA GLY A 122 -4.08 -2.59 -19.80
C GLY A 122 -2.73 -2.65 -20.51
N SER A 123 -2.65 -2.19 -21.77
CA SER A 123 -1.40 -2.21 -22.53
C SER A 123 -0.27 -1.42 -21.87
N TYR A 124 -0.58 -0.38 -21.10
CA TYR A 124 0.41 0.40 -20.34
C TYR A 124 1.14 -0.46 -19.29
N PHE A 125 0.45 -1.43 -18.70
CA PHE A 125 0.99 -2.29 -17.65
C PHE A 125 1.81 -3.45 -18.22
N GLY A 126 1.39 -3.99 -19.37
CA GLY A 126 2.14 -5.00 -20.09
C GLY A 126 1.34 -5.68 -21.22
N PRO A 127 2.03 -6.33 -22.17
CA PRO A 127 1.41 -6.87 -23.38
C PRO A 127 0.38 -7.98 -23.11
N ARG A 128 0.48 -8.68 -21.97
CA ARG A 128 -0.49 -9.71 -21.57
C ARG A 128 -1.88 -9.15 -21.23
N PHE A 129 -1.98 -7.85 -20.96
CA PHE A 129 -3.21 -7.14 -20.62
C PHE A 129 -3.75 -6.27 -21.76
N ALA A 130 -3.19 -6.41 -22.96
CA ALA A 130 -3.63 -5.63 -24.11
C ALA A 130 -5.12 -5.84 -24.39
N GLY A 131 -5.84 -4.73 -24.56
CA GLY A 131 -7.28 -4.71 -24.82
C GLY A 131 -8.18 -4.76 -23.57
N GLU A 132 -7.61 -4.72 -22.36
CA GLU A 132 -8.41 -4.45 -21.15
C GLU A 132 -9.21 -3.16 -21.31
N ARG A 133 -10.42 -3.15 -20.76
CA ARG A 133 -11.36 -2.03 -20.87
C ARG A 133 -11.53 -1.36 -19.52
N ILE A 134 -11.86 -0.07 -19.54
CA ILE A 134 -12.32 0.66 -18.36
C ILE A 134 -13.62 -0.01 -17.88
N PRO A 135 -13.67 -0.57 -16.66
CA PRO A 135 -14.85 -1.30 -16.21
C PRO A 135 -16.00 -0.37 -15.85
N HIS A 136 -17.21 -0.91 -15.96
CA HIS A 136 -18.39 -0.33 -15.30
C HIS A 136 -18.36 -0.68 -13.81
N LEU A 137 -19.02 0.11 -12.95
CA LEU A 137 -19.13 -0.17 -11.51
C LEU A 137 -19.52 -1.63 -11.22
N ASP A 138 -20.57 -2.12 -11.87
CA ASP A 138 -21.09 -3.49 -11.68
C ASP A 138 -20.12 -4.60 -12.07
N ASP A 139 -19.06 -4.32 -12.84
CA ASP A 139 -18.07 -5.34 -13.17
C ASP A 139 -17.27 -5.80 -11.94
N ALA A 140 -17.12 -4.94 -10.92
CA ALA A 140 -16.55 -5.32 -9.64
C ALA A 140 -17.44 -6.33 -8.89
N ALA A 141 -18.75 -6.07 -8.81
CA ALA A 141 -19.71 -6.97 -8.16
C ALA A 141 -19.76 -8.36 -8.81
N LYS A 142 -19.59 -8.44 -10.14
CA LYS A 142 -19.52 -9.72 -10.88
C LYS A 142 -18.28 -10.54 -10.55
N VAL A 143 -17.18 -9.90 -10.14
CA VAL A 143 -15.94 -10.58 -9.75
C VAL A 143 -15.95 -10.96 -8.27
N ALA A 144 -16.49 -10.08 -7.43
CA ALA A 144 -16.60 -10.25 -5.98
C ALA A 144 -17.40 -11.50 -5.57
N THR A 145 -17.21 -11.92 -4.32
CA THR A 145 -17.86 -13.09 -3.75
C THR A 145 -18.20 -12.85 -2.28
N VAL A 146 -18.85 -13.82 -1.64
CA VAL A 146 -19.09 -13.76 -0.19
C VAL A 146 -17.81 -13.87 0.66
N ASN A 147 -16.67 -14.22 0.06
CA ASN A 147 -15.37 -14.24 0.74
C ASN A 147 -14.48 -13.04 0.37
N THR A 148 -14.79 -12.35 -0.74
CA THR A 148 -14.02 -11.19 -1.24
C THR A 148 -15.02 -10.10 -1.60
N GLY A 149 -15.19 -9.13 -0.72
CA GLY A 149 -16.07 -7.99 -0.89
C GLY A 149 -15.49 -6.90 -1.76
N VAL A 150 -16.18 -5.75 -1.78
CA VAL A 150 -15.73 -4.56 -2.50
C VAL A 150 -15.63 -3.35 -1.57
N TYR A 151 -14.49 -2.66 -1.64
CA TYR A 151 -14.23 -1.34 -1.07
C TYR A 151 -14.44 -0.31 -2.18
N ILE A 152 -15.44 0.56 -2.05
CA ILE A 152 -15.82 1.49 -3.13
C ILE A 152 -15.42 2.90 -2.75
N GLU A 153 -14.38 3.46 -3.37
CA GLU A 153 -14.06 4.87 -3.22
C GLU A 153 -14.98 5.74 -4.09
N ILE A 154 -15.81 6.55 -3.44
CA ILE A 154 -16.51 7.64 -4.11
C ILE A 154 -15.54 8.81 -4.29
N LYS A 155 -15.12 9.05 -5.53
CA LYS A 155 -14.33 10.23 -5.89
C LYS A 155 -15.14 11.52 -5.75
N SER A 156 -14.45 12.66 -5.75
CA SER A 156 -15.06 13.95 -5.45
C SER A 156 -16.30 14.25 -6.32
N PRO A 157 -17.46 14.57 -5.71
CA PRO A 157 -18.67 14.95 -6.44
C PRO A 157 -18.52 16.26 -7.23
N ARG A 158 -17.43 17.02 -7.04
CA ARG A 158 -17.07 18.12 -7.94
C ARG A 158 -16.86 17.63 -9.37
N ASN A 159 -16.18 16.50 -9.54
CA ASN A 159 -15.86 15.92 -10.85
C ASN A 159 -16.98 14.98 -11.33
N SER A 160 -17.74 14.41 -10.38
CA SER A 160 -18.83 13.48 -10.64
C SER A 160 -20.12 13.87 -9.89
N PRO A 161 -20.86 14.91 -10.32
CA PRO A 161 -22.03 15.38 -9.59
C PRO A 161 -23.13 14.33 -9.44
N GLY A 162 -23.56 14.07 -8.20
CA GLY A 162 -24.62 13.10 -7.88
C GLY A 162 -24.15 11.65 -7.77
N ILE A 163 -22.84 11.41 -7.76
CA ILE A 163 -22.24 10.08 -7.64
C ILE A 163 -22.75 9.30 -6.41
N GLU A 164 -23.02 9.98 -5.30
CA GLU A 164 -23.53 9.35 -4.08
C GLU A 164 -24.87 8.66 -4.32
N GLN A 165 -25.78 9.32 -5.04
CA GLN A 165 -27.08 8.76 -5.40
C GLN A 165 -26.92 7.63 -6.41
N VAL A 166 -26.04 7.79 -7.42
CA VAL A 166 -25.80 6.74 -8.43
C VAL A 166 -25.27 5.46 -7.79
N VAL A 167 -24.30 5.58 -6.86
CA VAL A 167 -23.75 4.44 -6.14
C VAL A 167 -24.79 3.83 -5.21
N ALA A 168 -25.50 4.64 -4.41
CA ALA A 168 -26.56 4.12 -3.53
C ALA A 168 -27.67 3.39 -4.31
N ASP A 169 -28.09 3.94 -5.46
CA ASP A 169 -29.08 3.30 -6.33
C ASP A 169 -28.57 1.99 -6.93
N ALA A 170 -27.31 1.96 -7.41
CA ALA A 170 -26.69 0.74 -7.93
C ALA A 170 -26.65 -0.36 -6.85
N LEU A 171 -26.22 0.01 -5.64
CA LEU A 171 -26.15 -0.89 -4.49
C LEU A 171 -27.52 -1.47 -4.12
N ALA A 172 -28.59 -0.65 -4.17
CA ALA A 172 -29.94 -1.05 -3.79
C ALA A 172 -30.71 -1.80 -4.89
N GLN A 173 -30.39 -1.58 -6.18
CA GLN A 173 -31.21 -2.06 -7.30
C GLN A 173 -30.58 -3.20 -8.09
N ASP A 174 -29.25 -3.29 -8.12
CA ASP A 174 -28.58 -4.41 -8.79
C ASP A 174 -28.54 -5.65 -7.89
N LYS A 175 -28.78 -6.80 -8.50
CA LYS A 175 -28.90 -8.08 -7.80
C LYS A 175 -27.56 -8.57 -7.23
N ASP A 176 -26.45 -8.29 -7.90
CA ASP A 176 -25.14 -8.79 -7.52
C ASP A 176 -24.62 -7.92 -6.35
N TRP A 177 -24.86 -6.61 -6.40
CA TRP A 177 -24.65 -5.72 -5.26
C TRP A 177 -25.52 -6.06 -4.05
N SER A 178 -26.83 -6.25 -4.25
CA SER A 178 -27.75 -6.61 -3.16
C SER A 178 -27.30 -7.86 -2.40
N LYS A 179 -26.79 -8.86 -3.13
CA LYS A 179 -26.24 -10.09 -2.52
C LYS A 179 -24.99 -9.84 -1.69
N LEU A 180 -24.11 -8.94 -2.13
CA LEU A 180 -22.89 -8.58 -1.38
C LEU A 180 -23.25 -7.78 -0.12
N LEU A 181 -24.24 -6.87 -0.21
CA LEU A 181 -24.77 -6.14 0.94
C LEU A 181 -25.36 -7.08 2.00
N GLU A 182 -26.21 -8.01 1.60
CA GLU A 182 -26.77 -9.03 2.50
C GLU A 182 -25.68 -9.87 3.18
N ALA A 183 -24.52 -10.02 2.55
CA ALA A 183 -23.37 -10.73 3.08
C ALA A 183 -22.40 -9.86 3.89
N GLY A 184 -22.65 -8.54 4.03
CA GLY A 184 -21.72 -7.60 4.68
C GLY A 184 -20.40 -7.41 3.91
N LYS A 185 -20.44 -7.52 2.58
CA LYS A 185 -19.26 -7.53 1.69
C LYS A 185 -19.18 -6.30 0.79
N VAL A 186 -19.73 -5.18 1.26
CA VAL A 186 -19.57 -3.86 0.64
C VAL A 186 -19.24 -2.86 1.72
N THR A 187 -18.21 -2.05 1.48
CA THR A 187 -17.89 -0.86 2.28
C THR A 187 -17.64 0.27 1.30
N VAL A 188 -18.10 1.47 1.65
CA VAL A 188 -17.83 2.68 0.88
C VAL A 188 -16.77 3.50 1.59
N ILE A 189 -15.86 4.11 0.83
CA ILE A 189 -14.80 4.97 1.34
C ILE A 189 -14.80 6.30 0.55
N GLY A 190 -14.23 7.35 1.12
CA GLY A 190 -14.09 8.62 0.39
C GLY A 190 -13.39 9.71 1.19
N PHE A 191 -12.75 10.65 0.50
CA PHE A 191 -12.06 11.79 1.13
C PHE A 191 -12.99 12.98 1.41
N ASP A 192 -14.04 13.18 0.60
CA ASP A 192 -14.92 14.35 0.73
C ASP A 192 -15.95 14.13 1.85
N GLU A 193 -15.75 14.80 2.99
CA GLU A 193 -16.62 14.67 4.18
C GLU A 193 -18.10 15.00 3.88
N ALA A 194 -18.38 15.95 2.98
CA ALA A 194 -19.75 16.31 2.64
C ALA A 194 -20.41 15.24 1.74
N SER A 195 -19.64 14.66 0.82
CA SER A 195 -20.04 13.50 0.02
C SER A 195 -20.35 12.30 0.91
N ASN A 196 -19.44 11.95 1.82
CA ASN A 196 -19.61 10.85 2.77
C ASN A 196 -20.87 11.03 3.64
N ARG A 197 -21.13 12.23 4.16
CA ARG A 197 -22.38 12.51 4.89
C ARG A 197 -23.64 12.37 4.02
N THR A 198 -23.55 12.76 2.75
CA THR A 198 -24.66 12.60 1.80
C THR A 198 -24.93 11.11 1.55
N PHE A 199 -23.88 10.33 1.29
CA PHE A 199 -23.99 8.89 1.09
C PHE A 199 -24.54 8.16 2.32
N ALA A 200 -24.05 8.48 3.53
CA ALA A 200 -24.54 7.91 4.78
C ALA A 200 -26.06 8.17 5.00
N GLY A 201 -26.60 9.27 4.47
CA GLY A 201 -28.03 9.55 4.50
C GLY A 201 -28.85 8.77 3.46
N LEU A 202 -28.22 8.37 2.36
CA LEU A 202 -28.85 7.64 1.25
C LEU A 202 -28.86 6.12 1.49
N ALA A 203 -27.77 5.58 2.03
CA ALA A 203 -27.57 4.15 2.26
C ALA A 203 -27.00 3.89 3.68
N PRO A 204 -27.75 4.21 4.75
CA PRO A 204 -27.26 4.16 6.14
C PRO A 204 -26.88 2.76 6.64
N GLU A 205 -27.26 1.70 5.92
CA GLU A 205 -26.90 0.31 6.20
C GLU A 205 -25.52 -0.09 5.66
N VAL A 206 -24.91 0.71 4.79
CA VAL A 206 -23.63 0.41 4.15
C VAL A 206 -22.51 0.97 5.01
N PRO A 207 -21.55 0.14 5.48
CA PRO A 207 -20.40 0.63 6.21
C PRO A 207 -19.64 1.71 5.43
N LEU A 208 -19.21 2.76 6.14
CA LEU A 208 -18.57 3.92 5.55
C LEU A 208 -17.24 4.24 6.24
N GLN A 209 -16.20 4.50 5.44
CA GLN A 209 -14.89 4.95 5.91
C GLN A 209 -14.60 6.40 5.46
N GLN A 210 -14.25 7.26 6.41
CA GLN A 210 -13.73 8.60 6.10
C GLN A 210 -12.22 8.52 5.82
N LEU A 211 -11.81 8.81 4.58
CA LEU A 211 -10.41 8.92 4.22
C LEU A 211 -9.84 10.30 4.59
N THR A 212 -8.58 10.32 5.03
CA THR A 212 -7.83 11.52 5.36
C THR A 212 -6.34 11.31 5.08
N GLY A 213 -5.57 12.38 4.88
CA GLY A 213 -4.12 12.27 4.73
C GLY A 213 -3.39 12.01 6.05
N SER A 214 -3.95 12.48 7.16
CA SER A 214 -3.45 12.27 8.52
C SER A 214 -4.62 12.25 9.50
N VAL A 215 -4.48 11.54 10.62
CA VAL A 215 -5.52 11.48 11.66
C VAL A 215 -5.73 12.87 12.27
N PRO A 216 -6.96 13.44 12.24
CA PRO A 216 -7.21 14.78 12.75
C PRO A 216 -7.32 14.82 14.28
N ASP A 217 -7.72 15.97 14.81
CA ASP A 217 -8.00 16.12 16.24
C ASP A 217 -9.23 15.29 16.68
N ALA A 218 -9.28 14.98 17.98
CA ALA A 218 -10.34 14.15 18.56
C ALA A 218 -11.76 14.72 18.35
N ALA A 219 -11.91 16.05 18.36
CA ALA A 219 -13.20 16.69 18.13
C ALA A 219 -13.70 16.46 16.70
N THR A 220 -12.80 16.31 15.73
CA THR A 220 -13.12 15.99 14.34
C THR A 220 -13.50 14.53 14.19
N ILE A 221 -12.73 13.62 14.80
CA ILE A 221 -13.05 12.18 14.82
C ILE A 221 -14.42 11.95 15.48
N GLU A 222 -14.72 12.60 16.61
CA GLU A 222 -16.02 12.49 17.29
C GLU A 222 -17.20 12.96 16.40
N ARG A 223 -16.98 13.98 15.55
CA ARG A 223 -18.00 14.39 14.56
C ARG A 223 -18.16 13.36 13.45
N TRP A 224 -17.06 12.74 13.01
CA TRP A 224 -17.09 11.68 11.99
C TRP A 224 -17.82 10.44 12.51
N ALA A 225 -17.59 10.05 13.76
CA ALA A 225 -18.25 8.92 14.41
C ALA A 225 -19.80 9.00 14.45
N GLY A 226 -20.37 10.16 14.14
CA GLY A 226 -21.82 10.30 13.96
C GLY A 226 -22.37 9.76 12.63
N PHE A 227 -21.52 9.43 11.65
CA PHE A 227 -21.95 8.97 10.33
C PHE A 227 -20.99 8.01 9.59
N VAL A 228 -19.81 7.69 10.17
CA VAL A 228 -18.88 6.69 9.61
C VAL A 228 -18.59 5.61 10.64
N ASP A 229 -18.14 4.45 10.15
CA ASP A 229 -17.77 3.28 10.95
C ASP A 229 -16.24 3.18 11.12
N SER A 230 -15.47 3.81 10.23
CA SER A 230 -14.00 3.78 10.27
C SER A 230 -13.33 5.03 9.71
N VAL A 231 -12.04 5.18 10.02
CA VAL A 231 -11.14 6.20 9.44
C VAL A 231 -10.07 5.50 8.61
N GLY A 232 -9.78 6.01 7.42
CA GLY A 232 -8.67 5.55 6.59
C GLY A 232 -7.60 6.63 6.45
N THR A 233 -6.33 6.31 6.71
CA THR A 233 -5.24 7.31 6.67
C THR A 233 -3.97 6.81 5.98
N ASN A 234 -3.13 7.74 5.54
CA ASN A 234 -1.78 7.40 5.14
C ASN A 234 -0.99 6.84 6.35
N TYR A 235 -0.33 5.70 6.18
CA TYR A 235 0.39 5.05 7.28
C TYR A 235 1.67 5.77 7.72
N ARG A 236 2.29 6.56 6.85
CA ARG A 236 3.64 7.12 7.09
C ARG A 236 3.69 8.16 8.20
N ALA A 237 2.59 8.87 8.39
CA ALA A 237 2.45 9.87 9.44
C ALA A 237 1.75 9.31 10.69
N LEU A 238 1.35 8.04 10.68
CA LEU A 238 0.57 7.43 11.75
C LEU A 238 1.45 7.04 12.93
N ASP A 239 1.00 7.36 14.13
CA ASP A 239 1.62 6.90 15.38
C ASP A 239 0.61 6.28 16.35
N ALA A 240 1.09 5.79 17.49
CA ALA A 240 0.24 5.15 18.50
C ALA A 240 -0.74 6.12 19.19
N GLU A 241 -0.46 7.42 19.22
CA GLU A 241 -1.40 8.41 19.76
C GLU A 241 -2.56 8.63 18.77
N ASP A 242 -2.27 8.62 17.48
CA ASP A 242 -3.27 8.69 16.42
C ASP A 242 -4.22 7.49 16.47
N VAL A 243 -3.69 6.26 16.58
CA VAL A 243 -4.50 5.04 16.75
C VAL A 243 -5.40 5.16 17.97
N ALA A 244 -4.83 5.51 19.13
CA ALA A 244 -5.59 5.68 20.37
C ALA A 244 -6.69 6.75 20.27
N ARG A 245 -6.52 7.79 19.44
CA ARG A 245 -7.57 8.80 19.20
C ARG A 245 -8.73 8.24 18.38
N VAL A 246 -8.47 7.37 17.40
CA VAL A 246 -9.51 6.71 16.60
C VAL A 246 -10.25 5.68 17.44
N ASP A 247 -9.53 4.85 18.18
CA ASP A 247 -10.11 3.86 19.12
C ASP A 247 -10.99 4.52 20.18
N ALA A 248 -10.57 5.67 20.72
CA ALA A 248 -11.34 6.39 21.74
C ALA A 248 -12.69 6.91 21.22
N ALA A 249 -12.83 7.07 19.90
CA ALA A 249 -14.10 7.40 19.26
C ALA A 249 -14.94 6.16 18.89
N GLY A 250 -14.41 4.95 19.09
CA GLY A 250 -15.08 3.69 18.77
C GLY A 250 -15.18 3.41 17.27
N LEU A 251 -14.20 3.88 16.49
CA LEU A 251 -14.09 3.66 15.06
C LEU A 251 -12.94 2.70 14.75
N ASP A 252 -13.07 1.92 13.67
CA ASP A 252 -11.97 1.11 13.16
C ASP A 252 -10.98 1.98 12.37
N LEU A 253 -9.73 1.52 12.24
CA LEU A 253 -8.66 2.23 11.54
C LEU A 253 -8.09 1.42 10.37
N GLY A 254 -8.25 1.97 9.17
CA GLY A 254 -7.58 1.49 7.97
C GLY A 254 -6.39 2.35 7.54
N VAL A 255 -5.46 1.73 6.82
CA VAL A 255 -4.28 2.42 6.29
C VAL A 255 -4.05 2.15 4.81
N TYR A 256 -3.52 3.16 4.10
CA TYR A 256 -3.12 3.08 2.70
C TYR A 256 -1.78 3.83 2.47
N THR A 257 -1.03 3.56 1.39
CA THR A 257 -0.99 2.31 0.61
C THR A 257 0.24 1.52 1.05
N VAL A 258 0.03 0.35 1.65
CA VAL A 258 1.05 -0.42 2.38
C VAL A 258 1.59 -1.54 1.49
N ASN A 259 2.77 -1.32 0.90
CA ASN A 259 3.30 -2.19 -0.16
C ASN A 259 4.53 -3.01 0.22
N SER A 260 5.38 -2.52 1.13
CA SER A 260 6.59 -3.24 1.55
C SER A 260 6.37 -4.10 2.79
N PRO A 261 7.13 -5.20 2.95
CA PRO A 261 7.09 -6.01 4.16
C PRO A 261 7.35 -5.21 5.44
N GLU A 262 8.23 -4.21 5.38
CA GLU A 262 8.56 -3.32 6.49
C GLU A 262 7.38 -2.46 6.87
N ALA A 263 6.67 -1.90 5.88
CA ALA A 263 5.47 -1.10 6.09
C ALA A 263 4.34 -1.96 6.68
N VAL A 264 4.14 -3.19 6.18
CA VAL A 264 3.14 -4.13 6.73
C VAL A 264 3.43 -4.41 8.20
N ARG A 265 4.68 -4.75 8.56
CA ARG A 265 5.05 -5.00 9.97
C ARG A 265 4.85 -3.76 10.83
N HIS A 266 5.22 -2.58 10.32
CA HIS A 266 5.06 -1.34 11.05
C HIS A 266 3.60 -1.04 11.42
N VAL A 267 2.67 -1.21 10.47
CA VAL A 267 1.24 -0.95 10.74
C VAL A 267 0.60 -2.02 11.62
N LEU A 268 1.11 -3.27 11.56
CA LEU A 268 0.70 -4.33 12.49
C LEU A 268 1.13 -4.04 13.93
N ASP A 269 2.35 -3.51 14.13
CA ASP A 269 2.82 -3.10 15.46
C ASP A 269 1.98 -1.94 16.04
N LEU A 270 1.38 -1.11 15.17
CA LEU A 270 0.44 -0.06 15.55
C LEU A 270 -0.98 -0.58 15.88
N GLY A 271 -1.32 -1.80 15.44
CA GLY A 271 -2.62 -2.42 15.72
C GLY A 271 -3.76 -1.92 14.83
N VAL A 272 -3.48 -1.62 13.55
CA VAL A 272 -4.53 -1.22 12.58
C VAL A 272 -5.46 -2.38 12.22
N ASP A 273 -6.70 -2.07 11.87
CA ASP A 273 -7.75 -3.08 11.56
C ASP A 273 -7.79 -3.47 10.08
N MET A 274 -7.32 -2.60 9.18
CA MET A 274 -7.38 -2.78 7.73
C MET A 274 -6.11 -2.30 7.04
N VAL A 275 -5.60 -3.10 6.11
CA VAL A 275 -4.38 -2.80 5.33
C VAL A 275 -4.71 -2.83 3.85
N THR A 276 -4.63 -1.66 3.20
CA THR A 276 -4.80 -1.51 1.75
C THR A 276 -3.45 -1.45 1.05
N GLY A 277 -3.22 -2.34 0.08
CA GLY A 277 -1.95 -2.43 -0.64
C GLY A 277 -2.05 -3.04 -2.04
N ASP A 278 -1.04 -2.79 -2.85
CA ASP A 278 -0.95 -3.21 -4.25
C ASP A 278 -0.52 -4.68 -4.41
N PHE A 279 0.12 -5.23 -3.37
CA PHE A 279 0.72 -6.57 -3.34
C PHE A 279 0.04 -7.48 -2.30
N PRO A 280 -1.26 -7.81 -2.44
CA PRO A 280 -2.01 -8.50 -1.41
C PRO A 280 -1.45 -9.89 -1.06
N ILE A 281 -0.84 -10.61 -2.02
CA ILE A 281 -0.20 -11.91 -1.76
C ILE A 281 0.96 -11.75 -0.76
N GLN A 282 1.79 -10.71 -0.92
CA GLN A 282 2.92 -10.45 -0.03
C GLN A 282 2.41 -10.12 1.38
N THR A 283 1.40 -9.26 1.48
CA THR A 283 0.75 -8.91 2.75
C THR A 283 0.17 -10.15 3.44
N ASP A 284 -0.63 -10.94 2.75
CA ASP A 284 -1.28 -12.15 3.28
C ASP A 284 -0.27 -13.17 3.81
N ARG A 285 0.82 -13.39 3.07
CA ARG A 285 1.93 -14.27 3.48
C ARG A 285 2.62 -13.77 4.74
N LEU A 286 2.86 -12.47 4.87
CA LEU A 286 3.46 -11.90 6.07
C LEU A 286 2.56 -12.07 7.30
N LEU A 287 1.25 -11.88 7.13
CA LEU A 287 0.27 -12.12 8.19
C LEU A 287 0.23 -13.59 8.63
N ASP A 288 0.53 -14.52 7.73
CA ASP A 288 0.69 -15.95 8.01
C ASP A 288 2.08 -16.33 8.57
N GLY A 289 2.98 -15.37 8.77
CA GLY A 289 4.36 -15.61 9.20
C GLY A 289 5.20 -16.35 8.15
N LEU A 290 4.81 -16.25 6.88
CA LEU A 290 5.50 -16.83 5.74
C LEU A 290 6.41 -15.80 5.06
N ASP A 291 7.40 -16.31 4.32
CA ASP A 291 8.25 -15.52 3.46
C ASP A 291 7.43 -14.85 2.34
N PRO A 292 7.40 -13.51 2.20
CA PRO A 292 6.61 -12.80 1.17
C PRO A 292 7.05 -13.09 -0.27
N TYR A 293 8.30 -13.52 -0.49
CA TYR A 293 8.86 -13.73 -1.83
C TYR A 293 9.37 -15.17 -2.00
N PRO A 294 8.47 -16.17 -2.00
CA PRO A 294 8.86 -17.56 -2.05
C PRO A 294 9.66 -17.85 -3.33
N GLY A 295 10.94 -18.19 -3.15
CA GLY A 295 11.83 -18.54 -4.25
C GLY A 295 12.50 -17.36 -4.92
N ASP A 296 12.55 -16.20 -4.27
CA ASP A 296 13.45 -15.11 -4.62
C ASP A 296 14.89 -15.60 -4.84
N HIS A 297 15.68 -14.78 -5.52
CA HIS A 297 17.08 -15.09 -5.77
C HIS A 297 18.02 -14.53 -4.69
N GLY A 298 17.48 -13.89 -3.64
CA GLY A 298 18.26 -13.19 -2.61
C GLY A 298 18.80 -11.84 -3.09
N VAL A 299 18.12 -11.20 -4.03
CA VAL A 299 18.42 -9.83 -4.46
C VAL A 299 17.26 -8.95 -4.03
N GLU A 300 17.56 -7.91 -3.26
CA GLU A 300 16.59 -7.00 -2.65
C GLU A 300 16.86 -5.54 -3.04
N ILE A 301 15.88 -4.68 -2.83
CA ILE A 301 16.03 -3.23 -2.89
C ILE A 301 16.50 -2.75 -1.51
N SER A 302 17.81 -2.60 -1.37
CA SER A 302 18.44 -2.15 -0.12
C SER A 302 18.23 -0.66 0.19
N GLY A 303 17.72 0.10 -0.78
CA GLY A 303 17.33 1.50 -0.60
C GLY A 303 17.06 2.21 -1.92
N ALA A 304 16.50 3.41 -1.82
CA ALA A 304 16.33 4.32 -2.93
C ALA A 304 16.81 5.73 -2.54
N VAL A 305 17.39 6.43 -3.50
CA VAL A 305 17.81 7.82 -3.37
C VAL A 305 16.98 8.62 -4.36
N ASN A 306 16.00 9.35 -3.86
CA ASN A 306 14.98 10.00 -4.69
C ASN A 306 15.20 11.51 -4.83
N ASP A 307 15.75 12.17 -3.81
CA ASP A 307 16.02 13.62 -3.78
C ASP A 307 17.54 13.85 -3.70
N VAL A 308 18.19 13.84 -4.85
CA VAL A 308 19.63 14.15 -4.92
C VAL A 308 19.82 15.66 -4.97
N PRO A 309 20.85 16.23 -4.30
CA PRO A 309 21.12 17.66 -4.43
C PRO A 309 21.34 18.06 -5.90
N GLY A 310 20.45 18.90 -6.43
CA GLY A 310 20.50 19.36 -7.81
C GLY A 310 19.27 18.97 -8.61
N ASP A 311 19.48 18.27 -9.72
CA ASP A 311 18.45 17.75 -10.60
C ASP A 311 18.42 16.22 -10.45
N ASP A 312 17.25 15.62 -10.24
CA ASP A 312 17.11 14.18 -10.02
C ASP A 312 17.58 13.37 -11.23
N VAL A 313 17.57 13.94 -12.43
CA VAL A 313 18.12 13.29 -13.64
C VAL A 313 19.50 13.82 -14.03
N GLN A 314 20.28 14.28 -13.05
CA GLN A 314 21.65 14.71 -13.30
C GLN A 314 22.55 13.55 -13.75
N TYR A 315 23.44 13.85 -14.70
CA TYR A 315 24.34 12.85 -15.28
C TYR A 315 25.21 12.17 -14.22
N GLY A 316 25.09 10.85 -14.10
CA GLY A 316 25.94 10.03 -13.25
C GLY A 316 25.62 10.03 -11.75
N THR A 317 24.88 11.03 -11.24
CA THR A 317 24.60 11.20 -9.81
C THR A 317 23.13 11.47 -9.49
N GLY A 318 22.24 11.14 -10.42
CA GLY A 318 20.79 11.26 -10.29
C GLY A 318 20.16 10.35 -9.23
N GLU A 319 18.84 10.41 -9.15
CA GLU A 319 18.02 9.46 -8.41
C GLU A 319 18.34 8.02 -8.87
N HIS A 320 18.35 7.10 -7.92
CA HIS A 320 18.67 5.71 -8.19
C HIS A 320 18.15 4.77 -7.12
N VAL A 321 17.97 3.51 -7.51
CA VAL A 321 17.68 2.40 -6.62
C VAL A 321 18.95 1.60 -6.36
N LEU A 322 19.11 1.11 -5.13
CA LEU A 322 20.21 0.27 -4.70
C LEU A 322 19.76 -1.18 -4.62
N LEU A 323 20.20 -2.01 -5.56
CA LEU A 323 20.04 -3.45 -5.47
C LEU A 323 21.18 -4.04 -4.66
N ALA A 324 20.88 -5.00 -3.79
CA ALA A 324 21.88 -5.75 -3.04
C ALA A 324 21.62 -7.25 -3.14
N ASN A 325 22.67 -8.05 -3.36
CA ASN A 325 22.56 -9.50 -3.24
C ASN A 325 22.85 -9.93 -1.80
N THR A 326 21.80 -10.22 -1.04
CA THR A 326 21.85 -10.77 0.32
C THR A 326 21.85 -12.29 0.34
N GLY A 327 21.71 -12.93 -0.82
CA GLY A 327 21.74 -14.37 -1.02
C GLY A 327 23.15 -14.98 -1.04
N PRO A 328 23.24 -16.33 -1.05
CA PRO A 328 24.52 -17.05 -0.99
C PRO A 328 25.16 -17.33 -2.37
N ARG A 329 24.54 -16.89 -3.46
CA ARG A 329 24.96 -17.23 -4.84
C ARG A 329 25.04 -15.97 -5.69
N THR A 330 25.93 -15.97 -6.69
CA THR A 330 25.91 -14.96 -7.74
C THR A 330 24.62 -15.04 -8.54
N VAL A 331 24.02 -13.89 -8.85
CA VAL A 331 22.75 -13.77 -9.58
C VAL A 331 22.98 -12.89 -10.81
N ASP A 332 22.59 -13.37 -11.99
CA ASP A 332 22.48 -12.54 -13.18
C ASP A 332 21.19 -11.72 -13.08
N VAL A 333 21.36 -10.40 -12.96
CA VAL A 333 20.27 -9.43 -12.85
C VAL A 333 20.03 -8.69 -14.16
N SER A 334 20.65 -9.13 -15.25
CA SER A 334 20.48 -8.54 -16.57
C SER A 334 19.02 -8.58 -17.00
N GLY A 335 18.47 -7.45 -17.48
CA GLY A 335 17.10 -7.37 -17.95
C GLY A 335 16.02 -7.40 -16.87
N TRP A 336 16.41 -7.52 -15.58
CA TRP A 336 15.48 -7.31 -14.48
C TRP A 336 14.95 -5.89 -14.49
N ILE A 337 13.75 -5.70 -13.96
CA ILE A 337 13.09 -4.40 -13.96
C ILE A 337 12.75 -3.94 -12.54
N LEU A 338 12.81 -2.63 -12.35
CA LEU A 338 12.21 -1.93 -11.23
C LEU A 338 10.98 -1.19 -11.74
N ARG A 339 9.87 -1.33 -11.02
CA ARG A 339 8.60 -0.69 -11.37
C ARG A 339 8.05 0.06 -10.16
N ASP A 340 7.77 1.34 -10.33
CA ASP A 340 7.13 2.14 -9.27
C ASP A 340 5.60 2.04 -9.32
N ALA A 341 4.92 2.68 -8.35
CA ALA A 341 3.46 2.73 -8.28
C ALA A 341 2.80 3.50 -9.45
N ALA A 342 3.54 4.37 -10.14
CA ALA A 342 3.08 5.08 -11.34
C ALA A 342 3.30 4.25 -12.63
N ASN A 343 3.86 3.04 -12.51
CA ASN A 343 4.22 2.14 -13.60
C ASN A 343 5.36 2.69 -14.51
N ASN A 344 6.21 3.56 -13.98
CA ASN A 344 7.52 3.85 -14.57
C ASN A 344 8.40 2.61 -14.44
N VAL A 345 9.17 2.30 -15.48
CA VAL A 345 10.03 1.10 -15.54
C VAL A 345 11.48 1.48 -15.74
N LEU A 346 12.35 1.00 -14.84
CA LEU A 346 13.80 1.00 -15.01
C LEU A 346 14.25 -0.41 -15.33
N THR A 347 15.15 -0.57 -16.29
CA THR A 347 15.72 -1.87 -16.67
C THR A 347 17.18 -1.92 -16.26
N VAL A 348 17.60 -3.05 -15.70
CA VAL A 348 19.02 -3.35 -15.49
C VAL A 348 19.64 -3.74 -16.83
N GLY A 349 20.75 -3.10 -17.18
CA GLY A 349 21.48 -3.35 -18.43
C GLY A 349 21.94 -4.81 -18.59
N ALA A 350 22.48 -5.15 -19.75
CA ALA A 350 23.00 -6.49 -19.99
C ALA A 350 24.39 -6.68 -19.36
N GLY A 351 24.64 -7.87 -18.81
CA GLY A 351 25.96 -8.28 -18.30
C GLY A 351 26.20 -8.01 -16.81
N TYR A 352 25.16 -7.67 -16.05
CA TYR A 352 25.25 -7.47 -14.61
C TYR A 352 25.06 -8.78 -13.85
N GLU A 353 26.13 -9.25 -13.23
CA GLU A 353 26.11 -10.34 -12.25
C GLU A 353 26.43 -9.77 -10.87
N LEU A 354 25.57 -10.00 -9.88
CA LEU A 354 25.82 -9.60 -8.50
C LEU A 354 26.29 -10.80 -7.69
N ALA A 355 27.54 -10.77 -7.20
CA ALA A 355 28.02 -11.75 -6.22
C ALA A 355 27.43 -11.49 -4.82
N PRO A 356 27.49 -12.48 -3.90
CA PRO A 356 27.03 -12.28 -2.53
C PRO A 356 27.66 -11.06 -1.85
N GLY A 357 26.82 -10.14 -1.38
CA GLY A 357 27.21 -8.89 -0.72
C GLY A 357 27.52 -7.73 -1.67
N GLU A 358 27.46 -7.92 -2.99
CA GLU A 358 27.63 -6.83 -3.97
C GLU A 358 26.34 -6.01 -4.13
N GLN A 359 26.52 -4.78 -4.61
CA GLN A 359 25.44 -3.83 -4.85
C GLN A 359 25.51 -3.27 -6.27
N LEU A 360 24.35 -2.95 -6.83
CA LEU A 360 24.21 -2.26 -8.11
C LEU A 360 23.33 -1.03 -7.92
N ARG A 361 23.78 0.11 -8.46
CA ARG A 361 22.95 1.31 -8.58
C ARG A 361 22.21 1.29 -9.91
N VAL A 362 20.89 1.40 -9.87
CA VAL A 362 20.07 1.53 -11.07
C VAL A 362 19.55 2.95 -11.13
N TYR A 363 20.18 3.75 -11.99
CA TYR A 363 19.86 5.16 -12.19
C TYR A 363 18.73 5.33 -13.20
N THR A 364 17.88 6.31 -12.93
CA THR A 364 16.79 6.70 -13.81
C THR A 364 17.31 7.56 -14.96
N GLY A 365 18.19 8.52 -14.62
CA GLY A 365 18.75 9.51 -15.51
C GLY A 365 19.87 8.99 -16.42
N PRO A 366 20.52 9.91 -17.15
CA PRO A 366 21.60 9.58 -18.07
C PRO A 366 22.92 9.28 -17.35
N GLY A 367 23.74 8.47 -17.99
CA GLY A 367 25.10 8.14 -17.55
C GLY A 367 25.80 7.19 -18.50
N THR A 368 26.87 6.59 -18.03
CA THR A 368 27.59 5.52 -18.75
C THR A 368 27.67 4.33 -17.81
N ASP A 369 27.18 3.19 -18.26
CA ASP A 369 27.19 1.95 -17.49
C ASP A 369 28.62 1.62 -17.01
N THR A 370 28.69 1.20 -15.74
CA THR A 370 29.90 0.71 -15.08
C THR A 370 29.58 -0.60 -14.36
N ASP A 371 30.59 -1.30 -13.85
CA ASP A 371 30.40 -2.54 -13.07
C ASP A 371 29.46 -2.37 -11.85
N GLU A 372 29.31 -1.16 -11.32
CA GLU A 372 28.48 -0.85 -10.13
C GLU A 372 27.26 0.03 -10.43
N ALA A 373 27.03 0.43 -11.68
CA ALA A 373 25.96 1.37 -12.02
C ALA A 373 25.40 1.17 -13.43
N SER A 374 24.08 0.97 -13.52
CA SER A 374 23.29 0.88 -14.75
C SER A 374 22.46 2.16 -14.94
N TYR A 375 22.44 2.74 -16.14
CA TYR A 375 21.75 4.00 -16.45
C TYR A 375 20.64 3.84 -17.50
N ASN A 376 19.45 4.37 -17.21
CA ASN A 376 18.28 4.25 -18.10
C ASN A 376 18.13 5.40 -19.11
N GLY A 377 18.87 6.50 -18.93
CA GLY A 377 18.84 7.62 -19.88
C GLY A 377 17.56 8.46 -19.84
N GLY A 378 16.77 8.32 -18.77
CA GLY A 378 15.56 9.09 -18.54
C GLY A 378 15.82 10.60 -18.41
N SER A 379 14.80 11.40 -18.70
CA SER A 379 14.85 12.87 -18.64
C SER A 379 13.86 13.47 -17.64
N SER A 380 13.26 12.65 -16.79
CA SER A 380 12.30 13.02 -15.77
C SER A 380 12.52 12.18 -14.51
N SER A 381 12.32 12.77 -13.34
CA SER A 381 12.30 12.02 -12.08
C SER A 381 11.15 11.01 -12.11
N VAL A 382 11.43 9.77 -11.76
CA VAL A 382 10.43 8.70 -11.64
C VAL A 382 10.32 8.19 -10.21
N LEU A 383 11.33 8.36 -9.36
CA LEU A 383 11.24 7.96 -7.96
C LEU A 383 10.59 9.11 -7.16
N ASN A 384 9.40 8.87 -6.63
CA ASN A 384 8.65 9.92 -5.94
C ASN A 384 9.21 10.22 -4.54
N ASN A 385 9.51 11.49 -4.29
CA ASN A 385 9.94 12.05 -3.00
C ASN A 385 8.85 11.99 -1.91
N GLY A 386 7.59 11.72 -2.27
CA GLY A 386 6.42 11.68 -1.39
C GLY A 386 6.01 10.30 -0.85
N GLY A 387 6.76 9.23 -1.15
CA GLY A 387 6.52 7.91 -0.57
C GLY A 387 5.76 6.94 -1.50
N ASP A 388 6.24 6.74 -2.72
CA ASP A 388 5.80 5.57 -3.50
C ASP A 388 6.71 4.37 -3.23
N SER A 389 6.18 3.18 -3.54
CA SER A 389 6.93 1.93 -3.50
C SER A 389 7.56 1.61 -4.85
N VAL A 390 8.64 0.86 -4.83
CA VAL A 390 9.28 0.29 -6.02
C VAL A 390 9.36 -1.22 -5.85
N ALA A 391 8.95 -1.94 -6.89
CA ALA A 391 8.98 -3.39 -6.94
C ALA A 391 10.07 -3.88 -7.91
N LEU A 392 10.85 -4.88 -7.49
CA LEU A 392 11.90 -5.52 -8.27
C LEU A 392 11.37 -6.81 -8.89
N TRP A 393 11.54 -6.98 -10.18
CA TRP A 393 11.09 -8.14 -10.94
C TRP A 393 12.22 -8.72 -11.76
N THR A 394 12.24 -10.04 -11.91
CA THR A 394 13.07 -10.70 -12.92
C THR A 394 12.57 -10.38 -14.33
N ASP A 395 13.39 -10.69 -15.34
CA ASP A 395 13.01 -10.65 -16.75
C ASP A 395 11.88 -11.65 -17.12
N GLU A 396 11.66 -12.66 -16.28
CA GLU A 396 10.53 -13.61 -16.36
C GLU A 396 9.26 -13.18 -15.58
N ASP A 397 9.07 -11.89 -15.29
CA ASP A 397 7.91 -11.34 -14.54
C ASP A 397 7.72 -11.93 -13.13
N ARG A 398 8.81 -12.22 -12.41
CA ARG A 398 8.75 -12.76 -11.04
C ARG A 398 9.18 -11.72 -10.01
N LEU A 399 8.26 -11.34 -9.14
CA LEU A 399 8.52 -10.40 -8.04
C LEU A 399 9.61 -10.93 -7.10
N GLN A 400 10.62 -10.11 -6.84
CA GLN A 400 11.76 -10.42 -5.95
C GLN A 400 11.68 -9.62 -4.65
N ASP A 401 11.29 -8.35 -4.73
CA ASP A 401 11.19 -7.49 -3.56
C ASP A 401 10.28 -6.28 -3.84
N VAL A 402 9.78 -5.64 -2.78
CA VAL A 402 9.01 -4.39 -2.81
C VAL A 402 9.52 -3.52 -1.67
N PHE A 403 10.04 -2.36 -2.03
CA PHE A 403 10.53 -1.35 -1.11
C PHE A 403 9.58 -0.16 -1.08
N ALA A 404 9.43 0.45 0.10
CA ALA A 404 8.68 1.68 0.27
C ALA A 404 9.48 2.65 1.15
N ASN A 405 9.58 3.90 0.70
CA ASN A 405 10.22 4.99 1.46
C ASN A 405 9.41 5.40 2.68
#